data_AF-A0AAD2H9V3-F1
#
_entry.id   AF-A0AAD2H9V3-F1
#
_cell.length_a   1.000
_cell.length_b   1.000
_cell.length_c   1.000
_cell.angle_alpha   90.00
_cell.angle_beta   90.00
_cell.angle_gamma   90.00
#
_symmetry.space_group_name_H-M   'P 1'
#
loop_
_entity.id
_entity.type
_entity.pdbx_description
1 polymer ?
#
loop_
_entity_poly.entity_id
_entity_poly.type
_entity_poly.pdbx_seq_one_letter_code
_entity_poly.pdbx_strand_id
1 'polypeptide(L)'
;MDESTHQGHMEIFPSATFETSFTIPRSTLLPQLRDLLSALDMPFTLETHEELTPSLLIRLLEALLQTRLLLPADLRHALYHGTDADGHATVQCMKIFLGVLQADVLQTDVGLSALDPRKLARGGQEETLFVARLLCWYARRLGIVGARRTETPETGSVSVPPSSWAETSVVETNVTDVTSFGEVDADEDAEDEEEEEEEEQREFDELAHLSTPLQSSPPHPRCIHDVSDMSLRMLSDTDAHCIHEVPSPSKSASPRRRTSTSTSTPSAIPSPHRSHSPHPPDANDASPTASYVSPSSSPRVRYTGYIGLVDEDAEIAAFERERDAARARRLRTDASPTAADLERERRRGIALLLRKADLLEQLVGRGTLPAG
;
A
#
# COMPACT_ATOMS: atom_id res chain seq x y z
N MET A 1 50.64 9.90 26.43
CA MET A 1 49.94 10.48 25.26
C MET A 1 49.66 9.33 24.30
N ASP A 2 49.04 8.25 24.76
CA ASP A 2 47.61 8.08 25.07
C ASP A 2 46.74 8.23 23.83
N GLU A 3 46.69 7.15 23.04
CA GLU A 3 45.66 6.94 22.03
C GLU A 3 45.03 5.57 22.28
N SER A 4 44.12 5.55 23.27
CA SER A 4 43.20 4.45 23.51
C SER A 4 42.15 4.40 22.40
N THR A 5 42.39 3.58 21.38
CA THR A 5 41.38 3.31 20.36
C THR A 5 40.41 2.26 20.89
N HIS A 6 39.25 2.72 21.36
CA HIS A 6 38.10 1.88 21.67
C HIS A 6 37.63 1.16 20.39
N GLN A 7 38.04 -0.10 20.23
CA GLN A 7 37.53 -0.98 19.19
C GLN A 7 36.18 -1.51 19.64
N GLY A 8 35.11 -0.88 19.15
CA GLY A 8 33.74 -1.30 19.35
C GLY A 8 33.52 -2.72 18.83
N HIS A 9 33.20 -3.60 19.75
CA HIS A 9 32.73 -4.96 19.55
C HIS A 9 31.36 -4.90 18.84
N MET A 10 31.33 -5.02 17.50
CA MET A 10 30.10 -5.35 16.78
C MET A 10 30.10 -6.86 16.54
N GLU A 11 29.46 -7.58 17.46
CA GLU A 11 29.08 -8.97 17.24
C GLU A 11 28.09 -9.04 16.08
N ILE A 12 28.51 -9.68 14.99
CA ILE A 12 27.63 -10.07 13.89
C ILE A 12 27.08 -11.45 14.25
N PHE A 13 25.85 -11.47 14.77
CA PHE A 13 25.13 -12.71 15.05
C PHE A 13 24.74 -13.45 13.74
N PRO A 14 24.68 -14.79 13.75
CA PRO A 14 24.42 -15.63 12.58
C PRO A 14 22.94 -15.61 12.15
N SER A 15 22.69 -15.44 10.85
CA SER A 15 21.37 -15.28 10.21
C SER A 15 20.49 -16.56 10.13
N ALA A 16 20.69 -17.55 11.01
CA ALA A 16 20.01 -18.86 10.92
C ALA A 16 18.87 -19.08 11.94
N THR A 17 18.45 -18.06 12.69
CA THR A 17 17.49 -18.23 13.81
C THR A 17 16.12 -17.59 13.60
N PHE A 18 15.85 -16.92 12.47
CA PHE A 18 14.58 -16.20 12.31
C PHE A 18 13.43 -17.09 11.80
N GLU A 19 13.73 -18.13 11.03
CA GLU A 19 12.72 -18.95 10.32
C GLU A 19 11.81 -19.77 11.25
N THR A 20 12.26 -20.15 12.44
CA THR A 20 11.46 -21.01 13.34
C THR A 20 10.47 -20.25 14.22
N SER A 21 10.55 -18.91 14.28
CA SER A 21 9.67 -18.11 15.15
C SER A 21 8.33 -17.73 14.52
N PHE A 22 8.16 -18.03 13.23
CA PHE A 22 7.01 -17.56 12.43
C PHE A 22 5.91 -18.62 12.20
N THR A 23 6.12 -19.85 12.66
CA THR A 23 5.20 -20.96 12.37
C THR A 23 3.98 -20.91 13.28
N ILE A 24 2.96 -20.15 12.89
CA ILE A 24 1.62 -20.23 13.48
C ILE A 24 0.84 -21.34 12.73
N PRO A 25 0.46 -22.44 13.40
CA PRO A 25 -0.35 -23.49 12.78
C PRO A 25 -1.66 -22.93 12.22
N ARG A 26 -2.09 -23.40 11.04
CA ARG A 26 -3.34 -22.94 10.39
C ARG A 26 -4.54 -23.04 11.32
N SER A 27 -4.63 -24.11 12.11
CA SER A 27 -5.70 -24.35 13.10
C SER A 27 -5.78 -23.28 14.20
N THR A 28 -4.65 -22.67 14.57
CA THR A 28 -4.58 -21.66 15.63
C THR A 28 -4.64 -20.23 15.11
N LEU A 29 -4.53 -20.04 13.80
CA LEU A 29 -4.44 -18.73 13.18
C LEU A 29 -5.74 -17.95 13.32
N LEU A 30 -6.88 -18.57 13.00
CA LEU A 30 -8.18 -17.90 13.02
C LEU A 30 -8.59 -17.44 14.44
N PRO A 31 -8.46 -18.24 15.52
CA PRO A 31 -8.68 -17.75 16.88
C PRO A 31 -7.82 -16.55 17.24
N GLN A 32 -6.52 -16.57 16.91
CA GLN A 32 -5.62 -15.46 17.20
C GLN A 32 -5.92 -14.21 16.38
N LEU A 33 -6.36 -14.40 15.14
CA LEU A 33 -6.82 -13.30 14.32
C LEU A 33 -8.06 -12.68 14.96
N ARG A 34 -9.05 -13.47 15.39
CA ARG A 34 -10.21 -12.96 16.14
C ARG A 34 -9.80 -12.24 17.44
N ASP A 35 -8.85 -12.77 18.19
CA ASP A 35 -8.30 -12.10 19.38
C ASP A 35 -7.66 -10.75 19.01
N LEU A 36 -6.92 -10.69 17.89
CA LEU A 36 -6.35 -9.44 17.37
C LEU A 36 -7.44 -8.43 17.02
N LEU A 37 -8.50 -8.86 16.34
CA LEU A 37 -9.62 -7.98 15.96
C LEU A 37 -10.33 -7.41 17.19
N SER A 38 -10.57 -8.27 18.18
CA SER A 38 -11.17 -7.87 19.45
C SER A 38 -10.27 -6.89 20.20
N ALA A 39 -8.95 -7.09 20.19
CA ALA A 39 -8.00 -6.21 20.86
C ALA A 39 -7.82 -4.85 20.16
N LEU A 40 -8.17 -4.76 18.88
CA LEU A 40 -8.17 -3.52 18.10
C LEU A 40 -9.56 -2.84 18.05
N ASP A 41 -10.50 -3.29 18.90
CA ASP A 41 -11.88 -2.77 18.98
C ASP A 41 -12.63 -2.81 17.64
N MET A 42 -12.39 -3.83 16.82
CA MET A 42 -13.08 -3.96 15.55
C MET A 42 -14.22 -4.99 15.62
N PRO A 43 -15.49 -4.58 15.43
CA PRO A 43 -16.65 -5.44 15.68
C PRO A 43 -16.97 -6.32 14.46
N PHE A 44 -16.03 -7.17 14.04
CA PHE A 44 -16.27 -8.15 12.99
C PHE A 44 -15.73 -9.52 13.38
N THR A 45 -16.48 -10.55 12.99
CA THR A 45 -16.12 -11.94 13.20
C THR A 45 -15.70 -12.53 11.86
N LEU A 46 -14.45 -12.97 11.77
CA LEU A 46 -13.99 -13.70 10.59
C LEU A 46 -14.33 -15.17 10.74
N GLU A 47 -14.97 -15.79 9.76
CA GLU A 47 -15.19 -17.25 9.72
C GLU A 47 -13.99 -17.97 9.12
N THR A 48 -13.32 -17.31 8.19
CA THR A 48 -12.15 -17.80 7.48
C THR A 48 -11.06 -16.73 7.40
N HIS A 49 -9.83 -17.14 7.10
CA HIS A 49 -8.72 -16.19 6.89
C HIS A 49 -8.81 -15.50 5.52
N GLU A 50 -9.59 -16.05 4.58
CA GLU A 50 -9.81 -15.51 3.24
C GLU A 50 -10.69 -14.25 3.25
N GLU A 51 -11.47 -14.05 4.31
CA GLU A 51 -12.24 -12.82 4.56
C GLU A 51 -11.38 -11.59 4.88
N LEU A 52 -10.05 -11.74 4.95
CA LEU A 52 -9.10 -10.64 5.03
C LEU A 52 -9.03 -9.88 3.70
N THR A 53 -10.10 -9.13 3.43
CA THR A 53 -10.19 -8.26 2.27
C THR A 53 -9.11 -7.18 2.29
N PRO A 54 -8.70 -6.65 1.12
CA PRO A 54 -7.71 -5.57 1.04
C PRO A 54 -8.05 -4.34 1.92
N SER A 55 -9.32 -3.97 1.99
CA SER A 55 -9.79 -2.86 2.84
C SER A 55 -9.61 -3.15 4.33
N LEU A 56 -9.82 -4.40 4.74
CA LEU A 56 -9.63 -4.86 6.10
C LEU A 56 -8.16 -4.92 6.50
N LEU A 57 -7.28 -5.37 5.61
CA LEU A 57 -5.83 -5.37 5.82
C LEU A 57 -5.30 -3.95 6.06
N ILE A 58 -5.73 -2.98 5.25
CA ILE A 58 -5.38 -1.57 5.46
C ILE A 58 -5.88 -1.08 6.83
N ARG A 59 -7.12 -1.42 7.19
CA ARG A 59 -7.70 -1.00 8.46
C ARG A 59 -6.97 -1.59 9.66
N LEU A 60 -6.58 -2.87 9.58
CA LEU A 60 -5.76 -3.56 10.56
C LEU A 60 -4.41 -2.87 10.76
N LEU A 61 -3.73 -2.53 9.66
CA LEU A 61 -2.44 -1.85 9.72
C LEU A 61 -2.56 -0.44 10.30
N GLU A 62 -3.58 0.33 9.90
CA GLU A 62 -3.87 1.65 10.49
C GLU A 62 -4.14 1.56 12.00
N ALA A 63 -4.87 0.54 12.44
CA ALA A 63 -5.17 0.30 13.85
C ALA A 63 -3.91 -0.08 14.64
N LEU A 64 -3.07 -0.97 14.10
CA LEU A 64 -1.79 -1.36 14.70
C LEU A 64 -0.80 -0.18 14.80
N LEU A 65 -0.77 0.68 13.79
CA LEU A 65 0.07 1.87 13.76
C LEU A 65 -0.50 3.05 14.55
N GLN A 66 -1.76 2.97 14.99
CA GLN A 66 -2.53 4.08 15.59
C GLN A 66 -2.51 5.37 14.76
N THR A 67 -2.26 5.24 13.45
CA THR A 67 -2.12 6.35 12.52
C THR A 67 -2.74 5.97 11.19
N ARG A 68 -3.27 6.98 10.49
CA ARG A 68 -3.83 6.76 9.16
C ARG A 68 -2.71 6.69 8.14
N LEU A 69 -2.74 5.68 7.28
CA LEU A 69 -1.79 5.58 6.19
C LEU A 69 -1.98 6.77 5.24
N LEU A 70 -0.90 7.26 4.63
CA LEU A 70 -0.94 8.36 3.67
C LEU A 70 -1.37 7.85 2.29
N LEU A 71 -2.58 7.31 2.21
CA LEU A 71 -3.20 6.86 0.97
C LEU A 71 -3.94 8.04 0.29
N PRO A 72 -3.70 8.28 -1.02
CA PRO A 72 -4.51 9.18 -1.83
C PRO A 72 -6.01 8.89 -1.69
N ALA A 73 -6.83 9.95 -1.70
CA ALA A 73 -8.27 9.83 -1.53
C ALA A 73 -8.92 8.91 -2.58
N ASP A 74 -8.45 9.00 -3.83
CA ASP A 74 -8.96 8.20 -4.95
C ASP A 74 -8.71 6.70 -4.72
N LEU A 75 -7.53 6.35 -4.21
CA LEU A 75 -7.19 4.95 -3.88
C LEU A 75 -8.05 4.43 -2.74
N ARG A 76 -8.32 5.25 -1.71
CA ARG A 76 -9.23 4.86 -0.63
C ARG A 76 -10.66 4.67 -1.15
N HIS A 77 -11.15 5.58 -1.97
CA HIS A 77 -12.49 5.48 -2.53
C HIS A 77 -12.64 4.20 -3.37
N ALA A 78 -11.66 3.92 -4.22
CA ALA A 78 -11.61 2.68 -5.01
C ALA A 78 -11.64 1.42 -4.13
N LEU A 79 -10.88 1.42 -3.03
CA LEU A 79 -10.78 0.28 -2.11
C LEU A 79 -12.09 -0.05 -1.39
N TYR A 80 -12.87 0.96 -0.99
CA TYR A 80 -14.12 0.75 -0.24
C TYR A 80 -15.36 0.59 -1.13
N HIS A 81 -15.38 1.24 -2.29
CA HIS A 81 -16.54 1.21 -3.19
C HIS A 81 -16.41 0.18 -4.31
N GLY A 82 -15.25 -0.48 -4.45
CA GLY A 82 -15.05 -1.48 -5.50
C GLY A 82 -15.16 -0.91 -6.91
N THR A 83 -14.96 0.40 -7.10
CA THR A 83 -15.09 1.09 -8.39
C THR A 83 -13.92 0.83 -9.35
N ASP A 84 -12.97 0.01 -8.93
CA ASP A 84 -11.73 -0.29 -9.64
C ASP A 84 -11.94 -1.48 -10.58
N ALA A 85 -12.51 -1.21 -11.75
CA ALA A 85 -12.83 -2.24 -12.75
C ALA A 85 -11.62 -3.12 -13.11
N ASP A 86 -10.42 -2.53 -13.11
CA ASP A 86 -9.17 -3.22 -13.50
C ASP A 86 -8.37 -3.73 -12.28
N GLY A 87 -8.81 -3.44 -11.06
CA GLY A 87 -8.09 -3.79 -9.83
C GLY A 87 -6.75 -3.04 -9.64
N HIS A 88 -6.44 -2.04 -10.47
CA HIS A 88 -5.16 -1.34 -10.43
C HIS A 88 -4.97 -0.50 -9.16
N ALA A 89 -6.01 0.19 -8.70
CA ALA A 89 -5.98 0.96 -7.46
C ALA A 89 -5.80 0.04 -6.25
N THR A 90 -6.48 -1.10 -6.23
CA THR A 90 -6.40 -2.11 -5.18
C THR A 90 -4.99 -2.71 -5.11
N VAL A 91 -4.41 -3.07 -6.25
CA VAL A 91 -3.02 -3.55 -6.32
C VAL A 91 -2.04 -2.48 -5.84
N GLN A 92 -2.25 -1.22 -6.19
CA GLN A 92 -1.40 -0.13 -5.72
C GLN A 92 -1.52 0.06 -4.19
N CYS A 93 -2.72 -0.04 -3.63
CA CYS A 93 -2.94 -0.06 -2.18
C CYS A 93 -2.18 -1.21 -1.50
N MET A 94 -2.24 -2.42 -2.06
CA MET A 94 -1.51 -3.57 -1.50
C MET A 94 0.01 -3.41 -1.59
N LYS A 95 0.54 -2.78 -2.63
CA LYS A 95 1.97 -2.42 -2.67
C LYS A 95 2.35 -1.44 -1.56
N ILE A 96 1.53 -0.41 -1.34
CA ILE A 96 1.78 0.56 -0.25
C ILE A 96 1.69 -0.15 1.10
N PHE A 97 0.69 -1.01 1.30
CA PHE A 97 0.54 -1.83 2.51
C PHE A 97 1.79 -2.66 2.78
N LEU A 98 2.28 -3.43 1.81
CA LEU A 98 3.48 -4.27 1.97
C LEU A 98 4.73 -3.43 2.23
N GLY A 99 4.87 -2.31 1.52
CA GLY A 99 5.99 -1.38 1.73
C GLY A 99 6.02 -0.79 3.13
N VAL A 100 4.88 -0.32 3.63
CA VAL A 100 4.76 0.21 5.01
C VAL A 100 4.97 -0.88 6.04
N LEU A 101 4.37 -2.06 5.84
CA LEU A 101 4.54 -3.19 6.75
C LEU A 101 6.02 -3.59 6.85
N GLN A 102 6.74 -3.65 5.73
CA GLN A 102 8.15 -3.98 5.73
C GLN A 102 9.01 -2.87 6.35
N ALA A 103 8.84 -1.63 5.90
CA ALA A 103 9.73 -0.51 6.23
C ALA A 103 9.49 0.05 7.63
N ASP A 104 8.22 0.27 8.00
CA ASP A 104 7.89 1.01 9.22
C ASP A 104 7.60 0.08 10.40
N VAL A 105 6.95 -1.06 10.12
CA VAL A 105 6.46 -1.98 11.16
C VAL A 105 7.49 -3.06 11.50
N LEU A 106 7.97 -3.79 10.49
CA LEU A 106 8.82 -4.95 10.72
C LEU A 106 10.30 -4.59 10.83
N GLN A 107 10.77 -3.65 10.00
CA GLN A 107 12.18 -3.21 9.92
C GLN A 107 13.19 -4.34 9.67
N THR A 108 12.70 -5.51 9.32
CA THR A 108 13.48 -6.73 9.05
C THR A 108 12.90 -7.40 7.83
N ASP A 109 13.76 -8.02 7.03
CA ASP A 109 13.32 -8.83 5.90
C ASP A 109 12.71 -10.15 6.40
N VAL A 110 11.40 -10.28 6.22
CA VAL A 110 10.62 -11.50 6.53
C VAL A 110 10.17 -12.22 5.25
N GLY A 111 10.72 -11.86 4.09
CA GLY A 111 10.31 -12.43 2.80
C GLY A 111 9.08 -11.77 2.18
N LEU A 112 8.70 -10.56 2.61
CA LEU A 112 7.61 -9.81 1.98
C LEU A 112 7.85 -9.50 0.50
N SER A 113 9.11 -9.49 0.06
CA SER A 113 9.48 -9.30 -1.35
C SER A 113 9.04 -10.44 -2.27
N ALA A 114 8.78 -11.64 -1.73
CA ALA A 114 8.29 -12.78 -2.51
C ALA A 114 6.77 -12.71 -2.73
N LEU A 115 6.06 -11.87 -1.98
CA LEU A 115 4.61 -11.81 -1.97
C LEU A 115 4.10 -10.97 -3.15
N ASP A 116 3.25 -11.55 -4.00
CA ASP A 116 2.71 -10.84 -5.15
C ASP A 116 1.54 -9.91 -4.72
N PRO A 117 1.68 -8.58 -4.83
CA PRO A 117 0.61 -7.65 -4.47
C PRO A 117 -0.64 -7.83 -5.34
N ARG A 118 -0.53 -8.42 -6.55
CA ARG A 118 -1.69 -8.70 -7.41
C ARG A 118 -2.54 -9.84 -6.87
N LYS A 119 -1.89 -10.93 -6.43
CA LYS A 119 -2.58 -12.05 -5.80
C LYS A 119 -3.20 -11.64 -4.47
N LEU A 120 -2.46 -10.91 -3.64
CA LEU A 120 -3.00 -10.37 -2.39
C LEU A 120 -4.21 -9.45 -2.62
N ALA A 121 -4.17 -8.56 -3.62
CA ALA A 121 -5.28 -7.68 -3.96
C ALA A 121 -6.55 -8.43 -4.40
N ARG A 122 -6.41 -9.66 -4.93
CA ARG A 122 -7.52 -10.55 -5.28
C ARG A 122 -7.98 -11.42 -4.12
N GLY A 123 -7.36 -11.33 -2.95
CA GLY A 123 -7.61 -12.24 -1.83
C GLY A 123 -7.00 -13.63 -2.04
N GLY A 124 -5.86 -13.72 -2.73
CA GLY A 124 -5.13 -14.97 -2.91
C GLY A 124 -4.87 -15.66 -1.56
N GLN A 125 -5.21 -16.95 -1.48
CA GLN A 125 -5.23 -17.68 -0.21
C GLN A 125 -3.86 -17.72 0.46
N GLU A 126 -2.80 -18.02 -0.30
CA GLU A 126 -1.44 -18.12 0.23
C GLU A 126 -0.90 -16.78 0.71
N GLU A 127 -1.09 -15.72 -0.07
CA GLU A 127 -0.64 -14.37 0.28
C GLU A 127 -1.39 -13.85 1.50
N THR A 128 -2.71 -14.06 1.53
CA THR A 128 -3.57 -13.63 2.64
C THR A 128 -3.24 -14.40 3.91
N LEU A 129 -3.03 -15.71 3.82
CA LEU A 129 -2.60 -16.55 4.93
C LEU A 129 -1.23 -16.11 5.49
N PHE A 130 -0.28 -15.80 4.61
CA PHE A 130 1.04 -15.32 5.00
C PHE A 130 0.94 -13.99 5.76
N VAL A 131 0.21 -13.02 5.21
CA VAL A 131 -0.01 -11.72 5.86
C VAL A 131 -0.76 -11.87 7.18
N ALA A 132 -1.76 -12.74 7.26
CA ALA A 132 -2.50 -13.02 8.49
C ALA A 132 -1.58 -13.54 9.60
N ARG A 133 -0.74 -14.53 9.29
CA ARG A 133 0.27 -15.05 10.22
C ARG A 133 1.22 -13.94 10.67
N LEU A 134 1.60 -13.06 9.74
CA LEU A 134 2.51 -11.95 10.01
C LEU A 134 1.94 -10.94 10.97
N LEU A 135 0.68 -10.54 10.76
CA LEU A 135 -0.03 -9.63 11.64
C LEU A 135 -0.22 -10.24 13.03
N CYS A 136 -0.59 -11.51 13.13
CA CYS A 136 -0.72 -12.20 14.43
C CYS A 136 0.62 -12.28 15.16
N TRP A 137 1.70 -12.67 14.47
CA TRP A 137 3.04 -12.70 15.05
C TRP A 137 3.48 -11.32 15.55
N TYR A 138 3.25 -10.28 14.76
CA TYR A 138 3.61 -8.91 15.12
C TYR A 138 2.77 -8.40 16.30
N ALA A 139 1.47 -8.67 16.32
CA ALA A 139 0.60 -8.29 17.42
C ALA A 139 1.00 -8.95 18.75
N ARG A 140 1.46 -10.21 18.72
CA ARG A 140 2.04 -10.86 19.90
C ARG A 140 3.31 -10.17 20.37
N ARG A 141 4.18 -9.76 19.44
CA ARG A 141 5.40 -9.01 19.76
C ARG A 141 5.10 -7.65 20.41
N LEU A 142 3.98 -7.02 20.05
CA LEU A 142 3.48 -5.81 20.70
C LEU A 142 2.76 -6.07 22.04
N GLY A 143 2.51 -7.33 22.40
CA GLY A 143 1.75 -7.68 23.61
C GLY A 143 0.24 -7.44 23.49
N ILE A 144 -0.28 -7.22 22.26
CA ILE A 144 -1.71 -7.03 22.01
C ILE A 144 -2.46 -8.36 22.13
N VAL A 145 -1.92 -9.42 21.52
CA VAL A 145 -2.48 -10.78 21.51
C VAL A 145 -1.56 -11.70 22.30
N GLY A 146 -2.09 -12.58 23.15
CA GLY A 146 -1.27 -13.54 23.89
C GLY A 146 -0.78 -13.04 25.25
N ALA A 147 -1.14 -11.83 25.68
CA ALA A 147 -1.21 -11.49 27.10
C ALA A 147 -2.42 -12.17 27.79
N ARG A 148 -2.82 -13.36 27.30
CA ARG A 148 -3.43 -14.35 28.19
C ARG A 148 -2.40 -14.52 29.26
N ARG A 149 -2.65 -13.84 30.38
CA ARG A 149 -1.94 -14.01 31.62
C ARG A 149 -1.77 -15.52 31.72
N THR A 150 -0.56 -15.97 31.47
CA THR A 150 -0.05 -17.09 32.24
C THR A 150 -0.06 -16.52 33.64
N GLU A 151 -1.24 -16.52 34.26
CA GLU A 151 -1.38 -16.62 35.69
C GLU A 151 -0.66 -17.93 35.95
N THR A 152 0.67 -17.83 36.08
CA THR A 152 1.46 -18.80 36.82
C THR A 152 0.60 -19.06 38.04
N PRO A 153 0.01 -20.27 38.18
CA PRO A 153 -0.85 -20.56 39.31
C PRO A 153 -0.02 -20.21 40.53
N GLU A 154 -0.39 -19.12 41.21
CA GLU A 154 0.34 -18.61 42.35
C GLU A 154 0.37 -19.77 43.33
N THR A 155 1.53 -20.40 43.41
CA THR A 155 1.78 -21.49 44.33
C THR A 155 1.74 -20.82 45.68
N GLY A 156 0.64 -21.05 46.40
CA GLY A 156 0.28 -20.31 47.59
C GLY A 156 1.46 -20.08 48.53
N SER A 157 1.86 -18.82 48.67
CA SER A 157 2.57 -18.36 49.85
C SER A 157 1.57 -17.55 50.68
N VAL A 158 0.92 -18.28 51.57
CA VAL A 158 0.11 -17.74 52.66
C VAL A 158 1.00 -16.83 53.52
N SER A 159 0.70 -15.53 53.52
CA SER A 159 1.02 -14.67 54.66
C SER A 159 -0.06 -13.59 54.82
N VAL A 160 -0.99 -13.90 55.71
CA VAL A 160 -2.01 -13.03 56.36
C VAL A 160 -1.57 -12.96 57.85
N PRO A 161 -1.91 -11.98 58.76
CA PRO A 161 -3.00 -10.96 58.81
C PRO A 161 -2.57 -9.55 59.36
N PRO A 162 -3.44 -8.61 59.86
CA PRO A 162 -4.92 -8.65 60.10
C PRO A 162 -5.79 -7.43 59.68
N SER A 163 -7.11 -7.69 59.77
CA SER A 163 -8.25 -6.79 60.04
C SER A 163 -8.88 -6.00 58.87
N SER A 164 -10.21 -5.92 58.71
CA SER A 164 -11.33 -6.48 59.47
C SER A 164 -12.68 -6.15 58.78
N TRP A 165 -13.70 -6.98 59.03
CA TRP A 165 -15.16 -6.82 58.81
C TRP A 165 -15.66 -7.42 57.48
N ALA A 166 -16.17 -8.66 57.48
CA ALA A 166 -17.56 -9.09 57.78
C ALA A 166 -18.51 -8.78 56.60
N GLU A 167 -19.41 -9.64 56.08
CA GLU A 167 -19.97 -10.92 56.52
C GLU A 167 -20.81 -11.51 55.36
N THR A 168 -20.85 -12.85 55.23
CA THR A 168 -21.92 -13.75 54.69
C THR A 168 -22.39 -13.60 53.23
N SER A 169 -22.61 -14.63 52.40
CA SER A 169 -23.21 -15.98 52.58
C SER A 169 -22.85 -16.86 51.36
N VAL A 170 -22.13 -17.99 51.51
CA VAL A 170 -22.60 -19.40 51.60
C VAL A 170 -23.65 -19.82 50.57
N VAL A 171 -23.26 -20.65 49.58
CA VAL A 171 -23.78 -22.03 49.35
C VAL A 171 -22.73 -22.83 48.55
N GLU A 172 -22.23 -23.90 49.17
CA GLU A 172 -21.49 -25.01 48.55
C GLU A 172 -22.45 -25.98 47.83
N THR A 173 -21.99 -26.65 46.78
CA THR A 173 -22.17 -28.11 46.67
C THR A 173 -21.12 -28.72 45.73
N ASN A 174 -20.34 -29.64 46.30
CA ASN A 174 -19.48 -30.63 45.65
C ASN A 174 -20.29 -31.56 44.73
N VAL A 175 -19.72 -32.00 43.61
CA VAL A 175 -19.79 -33.41 43.16
C VAL A 175 -18.49 -33.80 42.41
N THR A 176 -18.13 -35.04 42.67
CA THR A 176 -16.99 -35.90 42.38
C THR A 176 -16.77 -36.38 40.93
N ASP A 177 -15.55 -36.86 40.70
CA ASP A 177 -15.13 -38.10 39.99
C ASP A 177 -15.15 -38.24 38.44
N VAL A 178 -13.94 -38.62 37.97
CA VAL A 178 -13.57 -39.75 37.07
C VAL A 178 -14.27 -39.91 35.71
N THR A 179 -13.46 -39.83 34.65
CA THR A 179 -13.25 -40.86 33.60
C THR A 179 -12.00 -40.46 32.80
N SER A 180 -10.88 -41.19 32.85
CA SER A 180 -10.56 -42.36 32.00
C SER A 180 -10.99 -42.17 30.54
N PHE A 181 -10.07 -41.68 29.70
CA PHE A 181 -10.21 -41.75 28.25
C PHE A 181 -9.05 -42.53 27.65
N GLY A 182 -9.45 -43.52 26.85
CA GLY A 182 -8.63 -44.58 26.31
C GLY A 182 -7.67 -44.11 25.22
N GLU A 183 -6.53 -44.76 25.27
CA GLU A 183 -5.57 -44.99 24.20
C GLU A 183 -6.30 -45.70 23.04
N VAL A 184 -6.29 -45.06 21.87
CA VAL A 184 -6.70 -45.65 20.60
C VAL A 184 -5.53 -45.47 19.66
N ASP A 185 -4.78 -46.56 19.46
CA ASP A 185 -3.87 -46.76 18.35
C ASP A 185 -4.68 -46.69 17.06
N ALA A 186 -4.33 -45.72 16.20
CA ALA A 186 -4.74 -45.70 14.81
C ALA A 186 -3.49 -45.98 13.98
N ASP A 187 -3.33 -47.25 13.60
CA ASP A 187 -2.60 -47.66 12.40
C ASP A 187 -3.33 -47.03 11.21
N GLU A 188 -2.75 -45.99 10.62
CA GLU A 188 -3.23 -45.38 9.38
C GLU A 188 -2.31 -45.83 8.24
N ASP A 189 -2.91 -46.64 7.36
CA ASP A 189 -2.35 -47.24 6.17
C ASP A 189 -1.74 -46.19 5.23
N ALA A 190 -0.51 -46.47 4.80
CA ALA A 190 0.15 -45.81 3.68
C ALA A 190 -0.40 -46.42 2.39
N GLU A 191 -1.32 -45.73 1.72
CA GLU A 191 -1.64 -46.02 0.32
C GLU A 191 -1.02 -44.98 -0.61
N ASP A 192 -0.46 -45.53 -1.69
CA ASP A 192 0.23 -44.92 -2.81
C ASP A 192 -0.56 -43.76 -3.46
N GLU A 193 0.03 -42.56 -3.44
CA GLU A 193 -0.31 -41.46 -4.34
C GLU A 193 0.87 -41.20 -5.29
N GLU A 194 1.08 -42.11 -6.25
CA GLU A 194 1.98 -41.90 -7.39
C GLU A 194 1.19 -42.08 -8.71
N GLU A 195 0.18 -41.25 -9.01
CA GLU A 195 -0.45 -41.30 -10.35
C GLU A 195 -1.31 -40.07 -10.72
N GLU A 196 -0.83 -38.81 -10.58
CA GLU A 196 -1.57 -37.64 -11.11
C GLU A 196 -0.73 -36.57 -11.88
N GLU A 197 0.54 -36.83 -12.22
CA GLU A 197 1.37 -35.82 -12.93
C GLU A 197 1.50 -36.00 -14.46
N GLU A 198 0.86 -37.00 -15.11
CA GLU A 198 1.03 -37.23 -16.56
C GLU A 198 -0.10 -36.71 -17.48
N GLU A 199 -1.21 -36.16 -16.95
CA GLU A 199 -2.34 -35.73 -17.80
C GLU A 199 -2.30 -34.25 -18.24
N GLU A 200 -1.64 -33.35 -17.49
CA GLU A 200 -1.58 -31.92 -17.87
C GLU A 200 -0.58 -31.61 -19.00
N GLN A 201 0.36 -32.51 -19.30
CA GLN A 201 1.36 -32.27 -20.35
C GLN A 201 0.85 -32.64 -21.77
N ARG A 202 -0.30 -33.32 -21.91
CA ARG A 202 -0.86 -33.70 -23.22
C ARG A 202 -1.81 -32.67 -23.82
N GLU A 203 -2.33 -31.73 -23.03
CA GLU A 203 -3.24 -30.69 -23.57
C GLU A 203 -2.48 -29.53 -24.26
N PHE A 204 -1.18 -29.37 -24.02
CA PHE A 204 -0.40 -28.26 -24.57
C PHE A 204 0.14 -28.49 -25.99
N ASP A 205 0.18 -29.74 -26.48
CA ASP A 205 0.69 -30.07 -27.83
C ASP A 205 -0.39 -30.13 -28.94
N GLU A 206 -1.68 -30.06 -28.60
CA GLU A 206 -2.78 -30.11 -29.59
C GLU A 206 -3.14 -28.73 -30.19
N LEU A 207 -2.50 -27.64 -29.76
CA LEU A 207 -2.74 -26.29 -30.31
C LEU A 207 -1.67 -25.83 -31.32
N ALA A 208 -0.63 -26.62 -31.58
CA ALA A 208 0.47 -26.24 -32.47
C ALA A 208 0.24 -26.51 -33.97
N HIS A 209 -0.89 -27.10 -34.38
CA HIS A 209 -1.11 -27.53 -35.77
C HIS A 209 -2.13 -26.75 -36.61
N LEU A 210 -2.65 -25.61 -36.12
CA LEU A 210 -3.51 -24.73 -36.93
C LEU A 210 -2.84 -23.41 -37.24
N SER A 211 -1.90 -23.45 -38.19
CA SER A 211 -1.46 -22.25 -38.92
C SER A 211 -1.25 -22.58 -40.40
N THR A 212 -2.19 -22.16 -41.24
CA THR A 212 -1.91 -21.72 -42.61
C THR A 212 -2.80 -20.52 -42.97
N PRO A 213 -2.34 -19.63 -43.86
CA PRO A 213 -2.74 -18.22 -43.87
C PRO A 213 -3.82 -17.93 -44.91
N LEU A 214 -4.76 -17.06 -44.56
CA LEU A 214 -5.59 -16.36 -45.54
C LEU A 214 -5.34 -14.86 -45.41
N GLN A 215 -4.74 -14.32 -46.48
CA GLN A 215 -4.65 -12.90 -46.78
C GLN A 215 -6.01 -12.24 -46.61
N SER A 216 -6.12 -11.30 -45.67
CA SER A 216 -7.14 -10.27 -45.72
C SER A 216 -6.50 -8.91 -45.44
N SER A 217 -6.93 -7.95 -46.26
CA SER A 217 -6.43 -6.58 -46.35
C SER A 217 -6.60 -5.81 -45.03
N PRO A 218 -5.71 -4.86 -44.67
CA PRO A 218 -5.86 -4.08 -43.45
C PRO A 218 -7.11 -3.19 -43.48
N PRO A 219 -7.92 -3.16 -42.40
CA PRO A 219 -9.10 -2.30 -42.33
C PRO A 219 -8.68 -0.83 -42.13
N HIS A 220 -9.26 0.04 -42.95
CA HIS A 220 -9.17 1.50 -42.82
C HIS A 220 -9.77 1.98 -41.47
N PRO A 221 -9.21 3.04 -40.86
CA PRO A 221 -9.78 3.65 -39.66
C PRO A 221 -11.14 4.28 -39.97
N ARG A 222 -12.19 3.80 -39.29
CA ARG A 222 -13.54 4.38 -39.34
C ARG A 222 -13.69 5.43 -38.24
N CYS A 223 -14.16 6.61 -38.62
CA CYS A 223 -14.49 7.71 -37.70
C CYS A 223 -15.70 7.34 -36.83
N ILE A 224 -15.67 7.79 -35.57
CA ILE A 224 -16.72 7.66 -34.56
C ILE A 224 -17.89 8.59 -34.93
N HIS A 225 -18.72 8.21 -35.90
CA HIS A 225 -20.05 8.84 -36.08
C HIS A 225 -21.14 7.95 -36.68
N ASP A 226 -20.89 6.69 -37.03
CA ASP A 226 -21.93 5.78 -37.49
C ASP A 226 -22.15 4.62 -36.52
N VAL A 227 -22.95 4.87 -35.48
CA VAL A 227 -23.72 3.81 -34.82
C VAL A 227 -25.13 3.86 -35.40
N SER A 228 -25.40 2.93 -36.30
CA SER A 228 -26.73 2.68 -36.82
C SER A 228 -27.66 2.22 -35.70
N ASP A 229 -28.85 2.82 -35.66
CA ASP A 229 -30.03 2.41 -34.92
C ASP A 229 -30.23 0.89 -34.94
N MET A 230 -29.95 0.21 -33.82
CA MET A 230 -30.55 -1.08 -33.53
C MET A 230 -31.74 -0.88 -32.62
N SER A 231 -32.91 -1.12 -33.22
CA SER A 231 -34.24 -1.00 -32.67
C SER A 231 -34.42 -1.56 -31.26
N LEU A 232 -34.88 -0.65 -30.39
CA LEU A 232 -35.91 -0.82 -29.38
C LEU A 232 -36.83 -2.04 -29.56
N ARG A 233 -36.76 -3.00 -28.62
CA ARG A 233 -37.94 -3.70 -28.10
C ARG A 233 -37.82 -3.96 -26.60
N MET A 234 -38.66 -3.23 -25.86
CA MET A 234 -39.46 -3.67 -24.71
C MET A 234 -38.75 -4.50 -23.62
N LEU A 235 -38.52 -3.90 -22.45
CA LEU A 235 -39.31 -4.14 -21.24
C LEU A 235 -38.75 -3.36 -20.02
N SER A 236 -39.69 -2.67 -19.34
CA SER A 236 -39.73 -2.23 -17.93
C SER A 236 -38.76 -1.16 -17.39
N ASP A 237 -39.36 0.01 -17.15
CA ASP A 237 -39.20 0.92 -16.01
C ASP A 237 -38.14 0.57 -14.97
N THR A 238 -37.09 1.39 -14.91
CA THR A 238 -36.64 2.02 -13.67
C THR A 238 -36.03 3.38 -14.00
N ASP A 239 -36.59 4.43 -13.39
CA ASP A 239 -36.19 5.82 -13.54
C ASP A 239 -34.70 6.03 -13.19
N ALA A 240 -33.88 6.27 -14.22
CA ALA A 240 -32.57 6.86 -14.05
C ALA A 240 -32.71 8.39 -14.01
N HIS A 241 -32.87 8.95 -12.80
CA HIS A 241 -32.75 10.39 -12.58
C HIS A 241 -31.28 10.82 -12.67
N CYS A 242 -30.96 11.57 -13.73
CA CYS A 242 -29.66 12.23 -13.86
C CYS A 242 -29.47 13.29 -12.76
N ILE A 243 -28.32 13.23 -12.08
CA ILE A 243 -27.88 14.20 -11.06
C ILE A 243 -27.45 15.49 -11.77
N HIS A 244 -28.38 16.32 -12.25
CA HIS A 244 -28.10 17.71 -12.67
C HIS A 244 -29.29 18.68 -12.47
N GLU A 245 -30.30 18.31 -11.69
CA GLU A 245 -31.35 19.24 -11.28
C GLU A 245 -31.16 19.64 -9.83
N VAL A 246 -30.45 20.76 -9.61
CA VAL A 246 -30.51 21.49 -8.34
C VAL A 246 -31.74 22.37 -8.40
N PRO A 247 -32.80 22.13 -7.61
CA PRO A 247 -33.95 23.02 -7.58
C PRO A 247 -33.52 24.39 -7.06
N SER A 248 -33.77 25.43 -7.86
CA SER A 248 -33.56 26.82 -7.47
C SER A 248 -34.28 27.13 -6.15
N PRO A 249 -33.65 27.87 -5.20
CA PRO A 249 -34.26 28.17 -3.92
C PRO A 249 -35.46 29.11 -4.14
N SER A 250 -36.66 28.55 -4.00
CA SER A 250 -37.91 29.30 -4.02
C SER A 250 -38.00 30.18 -2.79
N LYS A 251 -38.01 31.48 -3.05
CA LYS A 251 -38.36 32.55 -2.12
C LYS A 251 -39.87 32.57 -1.90
N SER A 252 -40.32 32.37 -0.68
CA SER A 252 -41.60 32.88 -0.16
C SER A 252 -41.49 32.95 1.37
N ALA A 253 -41.43 34.16 1.93
CA ALA A 253 -42.57 34.99 2.32
C ALA A 253 -42.95 34.79 3.79
N SER A 254 -42.58 35.77 4.62
CA SER A 254 -43.34 36.11 5.82
C SER A 254 -43.25 37.62 6.11
N PRO A 255 -44.23 38.17 6.85
CA PRO A 255 -44.83 39.45 6.48
C PRO A 255 -44.32 40.65 7.28
N ARG A 256 -44.37 41.80 6.58
CA ARG A 256 -44.54 43.19 7.03
C ARG A 256 -44.53 43.47 8.55
N ARG A 257 -43.66 44.40 8.94
CA ARG A 257 -44.06 45.56 9.76
C ARG A 257 -43.33 46.83 9.31
N ARG A 258 -44.11 47.88 9.07
CA ARG A 258 -43.73 49.24 8.64
C ARG A 258 -43.32 50.09 9.84
N THR A 259 -42.46 51.09 9.60
CA THR A 259 -42.48 52.53 10.05
C THR A 259 -41.02 53.04 10.01
N SER A 260 -40.58 53.73 8.95
CA SER A 260 -40.69 55.18 8.63
C SER A 260 -39.52 56.01 9.14
N THR A 261 -39.07 56.95 8.28
CA THR A 261 -38.24 58.16 8.53
C THR A 261 -36.78 57.89 8.96
N SER A 262 -35.73 58.54 8.48
CA SER A 262 -35.57 59.85 7.83
C SER A 262 -34.11 60.02 7.38
N THR A 263 -33.91 60.57 6.17
CA THR A 263 -33.08 61.76 5.87
C THR A 263 -31.53 61.75 6.03
N SER A 264 -30.89 62.45 5.07
CA SER A 264 -29.50 62.98 4.97
C SER A 264 -28.37 61.99 4.62
N THR A 265 -27.77 61.98 3.40
CA THR A 265 -26.76 62.90 2.79
C THR A 265 -25.67 63.37 3.78
N PRO A 266 -24.35 63.38 3.42
CA PRO A 266 -23.84 64.18 2.29
C PRO A 266 -22.53 63.74 1.57
N SER A 267 -22.24 64.48 0.48
CA SER A 267 -20.93 64.88 -0.09
C SER A 267 -20.08 63.80 -0.83
N ALA A 268 -19.83 63.89 -2.15
CA ALA A 268 -19.00 64.87 -2.91
C ALA A 268 -17.61 65.05 -2.27
N ILE A 269 -16.45 64.95 -2.95
CA ILE A 269 -15.93 65.74 -4.10
C ILE A 269 -14.78 64.92 -4.81
N PRO A 270 -13.95 65.45 -5.75
CA PRO A 270 -13.89 65.06 -7.16
C PRO A 270 -12.54 64.46 -7.64
N SER A 271 -12.47 64.19 -8.95
CA SER A 271 -11.32 63.91 -9.86
C SER A 271 -10.10 64.87 -9.68
N PRO A 272 -9.00 64.92 -10.52
CA PRO A 272 -8.77 64.32 -11.85
C PRO A 272 -7.29 63.93 -12.19
N HIS A 273 -7.08 63.50 -13.44
CA HIS A 273 -5.95 63.79 -14.34
C HIS A 273 -5.26 62.59 -15.01
N ARG A 274 -5.77 62.37 -16.22
CA ARG A 274 -5.13 61.86 -17.42
C ARG A 274 -3.94 62.75 -17.80
N SER A 275 -2.77 62.15 -18.05
CA SER A 275 -1.71 62.79 -18.82
C SER A 275 -1.03 61.74 -19.70
N HIS A 276 -1.21 61.96 -21.00
CA HIS A 276 -0.55 61.31 -22.12
C HIS A 276 0.96 61.57 -22.09
N SER A 277 1.75 60.61 -22.57
CA SER A 277 2.94 60.96 -23.37
C SER A 277 3.40 59.81 -24.27
N PRO A 278 4.11 60.14 -25.37
CA PRO A 278 4.08 59.39 -26.61
C PRO A 278 5.35 58.57 -26.85
N HIS A 279 5.22 57.53 -27.69
CA HIS A 279 6.29 56.94 -28.51
C HIS A 279 7.02 58.03 -29.32
N PRO A 280 8.30 57.88 -29.75
CA PRO A 280 8.68 56.94 -30.84
C PRO A 280 10.17 56.47 -30.76
N PRO A 281 10.88 56.09 -31.85
CA PRO A 281 11.01 54.70 -32.31
C PRO A 281 12.48 54.26 -32.57
N ASP A 282 12.61 53.06 -33.15
CA ASP A 282 13.68 52.57 -34.05
C ASP A 282 14.99 51.99 -33.49
N ALA A 283 15.09 50.67 -33.76
CA ALA A 283 16.11 50.00 -34.56
C ALA A 283 17.51 49.67 -33.98
N ASN A 284 17.84 48.38 -34.17
CA ASN A 284 19.15 47.74 -34.32
C ASN A 284 20.07 47.71 -33.08
N ASP A 285 20.41 46.52 -32.59
CA ASP A 285 21.62 45.83 -33.05
C ASP A 285 21.71 44.42 -32.45
N ALA A 286 22.34 43.52 -33.19
CA ALA A 286 22.52 42.12 -32.92
C ALA A 286 23.53 41.86 -31.78
N SER A 287 23.27 40.83 -30.96
CA SER A 287 24.27 39.86 -30.48
C SER A 287 23.62 38.77 -29.64
N PRO A 288 23.79 37.47 -29.97
CA PRO A 288 23.34 36.37 -29.13
C PRO A 288 24.45 36.03 -28.11
N THR A 289 24.46 36.69 -26.96
CA THR A 289 25.22 36.17 -25.81
C THR A 289 24.45 35.02 -25.19
N ALA A 290 24.91 33.80 -25.47
CA ALA A 290 24.46 32.58 -24.82
C ALA A 290 24.72 32.68 -23.30
N SER A 291 23.70 33.09 -22.56
CA SER A 291 23.67 32.96 -21.11
C SER A 291 23.49 31.48 -20.76
N TYR A 292 24.57 30.89 -20.24
CA TYR A 292 24.60 29.56 -19.64
C TYR A 292 23.60 29.55 -18.46
N VAL A 293 22.40 29.02 -18.66
CA VAL A 293 21.42 28.83 -17.59
C VAL A 293 21.88 27.61 -16.79
N SER A 294 22.46 27.86 -15.61
CA SER A 294 22.82 26.81 -14.65
C SER A 294 21.56 26.07 -14.18
N PRO A 295 21.45 24.74 -14.38
CA PRO A 295 20.31 23.96 -13.94
C PRO A 295 20.50 23.52 -12.48
N SER A 296 20.41 24.44 -11.51
CA SER A 296 20.37 24.02 -10.09
C SER A 296 19.82 25.11 -9.14
N SER A 297 18.60 25.57 -9.41
CA SER A 297 17.87 26.35 -8.42
C SER A 297 16.46 25.78 -8.34
N SER A 298 16.24 24.85 -7.43
CA SER A 298 14.89 24.52 -6.97
C SER A 298 14.17 25.83 -6.61
N PRO A 299 12.94 26.05 -7.09
CA PRO A 299 12.26 27.33 -6.91
C PRO A 299 12.10 27.62 -5.41
N ARG A 300 12.71 28.72 -4.96
CA ARG A 300 12.61 29.19 -3.58
C ARG A 300 11.15 29.53 -3.29
N VAL A 301 10.51 28.74 -2.44
CA VAL A 301 9.13 28.94 -2.00
C VAL A 301 8.98 30.35 -1.44
N ARG A 302 8.19 31.19 -2.11
CA ARG A 302 7.87 32.54 -1.66
C ARG A 302 6.72 32.44 -0.65
N TYR A 303 7.00 32.70 0.63
CA TYR A 303 6.00 32.68 1.69
C TYR A 303 5.16 33.96 1.79
N THR A 304 5.46 34.97 0.95
CA THR A 304 4.70 36.22 0.89
C THR A 304 4.54 36.68 -0.55
N GLY A 305 3.29 36.91 -0.95
CA GLY A 305 2.90 37.33 -2.29
C GLY A 305 1.46 36.92 -2.59
N TYR A 306 0.73 37.79 -3.28
CA TYR A 306 -0.59 37.44 -3.81
C TYR A 306 -0.39 36.38 -4.89
N ILE A 307 -1.00 35.21 -4.75
CA ILE A 307 -1.02 34.19 -5.81
C ILE A 307 -1.92 34.77 -6.89
N GLY A 308 -1.31 35.21 -8.00
CA GLY A 308 -2.05 35.69 -9.15
C GLY A 308 -2.97 34.59 -9.68
N LEU A 309 -4.05 34.98 -10.35
CA LEU A 309 -4.89 34.03 -11.08
C LEU A 309 -3.99 33.28 -12.06
N VAL A 310 -3.94 31.97 -11.91
CA VAL A 310 -3.17 31.09 -12.80
C VAL A 310 -3.93 31.02 -14.12
N ASP A 311 -3.21 31.20 -15.23
CA ASP A 311 -3.74 30.95 -16.56
C ASP A 311 -3.82 29.44 -16.76
N GLU A 312 -5.02 28.89 -16.56
CA GLU A 312 -5.29 27.45 -16.61
C GLU A 312 -4.85 26.84 -17.93
N ASP A 313 -5.05 27.55 -19.04
CA ASP A 313 -4.67 27.07 -20.38
C ASP A 313 -3.15 27.01 -20.54
N ALA A 314 -2.42 27.98 -19.98
CA ALA A 314 -0.96 27.99 -20.01
C ALA A 314 -0.35 26.89 -19.14
N GLU A 315 -0.95 26.59 -17.98
CA GLU A 315 -0.51 25.50 -17.10
C GLU A 315 -0.77 24.13 -17.72
N ILE A 316 -1.97 23.90 -18.29
CA ILE A 316 -2.30 22.67 -19.01
C ILE A 316 -1.33 22.44 -20.17
N ALA A 317 -1.06 23.47 -20.98
CA ALA A 317 -0.11 23.36 -22.09
C ALA A 317 1.34 23.12 -21.64
N ALA A 318 1.74 23.62 -20.46
CA ALA A 318 3.05 23.30 -19.89
C ALA A 318 3.13 21.84 -19.44
N PHE A 319 2.09 21.36 -18.77
CA PHE A 319 1.99 19.98 -18.31
C PHE A 319 2.02 18.97 -19.48
N GLU A 320 1.28 19.24 -20.56
CA GLU A 320 1.27 18.37 -21.74
C GLU A 320 2.65 18.29 -22.41
N ARG A 321 3.36 19.42 -22.54
CA ARG A 321 4.74 19.44 -23.07
C ARG A 321 5.69 18.62 -22.21
N GLU A 322 5.57 18.69 -20.89
CA GLU A 322 6.42 17.90 -19.98
C GLU A 322 6.11 16.40 -20.07
N ARG A 323 4.82 16.04 -20.15
CA ARG A 323 4.38 14.67 -20.34
C ARG A 323 4.92 14.08 -21.65
N ASP A 324 4.85 14.83 -22.73
CA ASP A 324 5.34 14.39 -24.04
C ASP A 324 6.88 14.29 -24.05
N ALA A 325 7.59 15.21 -23.38
CA ALA A 325 9.03 15.11 -23.19
C ALA A 325 9.44 13.90 -22.33
N ALA A 326 8.65 13.54 -21.31
CA ALA A 326 8.87 12.34 -20.51
C ALA A 326 8.64 11.06 -21.33
N ARG A 327 7.60 11.01 -22.16
CA ARG A 327 7.37 9.89 -23.09
C ARG A 327 8.50 9.76 -24.11
N ALA A 328 8.96 10.88 -24.68
CA ALA A 328 10.09 10.89 -25.61
C ALA A 328 11.40 10.40 -24.94
N ARG A 329 11.62 10.72 -23.66
CA ARG A 329 12.76 10.20 -22.89
C ARG A 329 12.67 8.68 -22.71
N ARG A 330 11.49 8.15 -22.38
CA ARG A 330 11.27 6.70 -22.24
C ARG A 330 11.52 5.95 -23.56
N LEU A 331 10.98 6.46 -24.66
CA LEU A 331 11.20 5.88 -25.99
C LEU A 331 12.66 5.94 -26.44
N ARG A 332 13.46 6.89 -25.94
CA ARG A 332 14.91 6.94 -26.18
C ARG A 332 15.70 5.99 -25.29
N THR A 333 15.21 5.69 -24.09
CA THR A 333 15.83 4.71 -23.17
C THR A 333 15.42 3.26 -23.43
N ASP A 334 14.36 3.04 -24.22
CA ASP A 334 13.97 1.71 -24.72
C ASP A 334 14.87 1.21 -25.87
N ALA A 335 16.00 1.87 -26.11
CA ALA A 335 17.10 1.24 -26.84
C ALA A 335 17.54 0.03 -26.02
N SER A 336 17.01 -1.14 -26.40
CA SER A 336 17.31 -2.44 -25.80
C SER A 336 18.82 -2.50 -25.51
N PRO A 337 19.22 -2.77 -24.25
CA PRO A 337 20.62 -2.78 -23.88
C PRO A 337 21.36 -3.67 -24.86
N THR A 338 22.34 -3.09 -25.54
CA THR A 338 23.04 -3.84 -26.59
C THR A 338 23.70 -5.05 -25.94
N ALA A 339 23.88 -6.14 -26.71
CA ALA A 339 24.58 -7.32 -26.19
C ALA A 339 25.95 -6.98 -25.58
N ALA A 340 26.60 -5.91 -26.07
CA ALA A 340 27.85 -5.39 -25.52
C ALA A 340 27.70 -4.74 -24.13
N ASP A 341 26.57 -4.09 -23.85
CA ASP A 341 26.30 -3.49 -22.54
C ASP A 341 25.98 -4.56 -21.50
N LEU A 342 25.19 -5.58 -21.87
CA LEU A 342 24.92 -6.74 -21.01
C LEU A 342 26.20 -7.52 -20.69
N GLU A 343 27.07 -7.72 -21.67
CA GLU A 343 28.37 -8.37 -21.46
C GLU A 343 29.30 -7.53 -20.56
N ARG A 344 29.25 -6.19 -20.66
CA ARG A 344 30.00 -5.29 -19.77
C ARG A 344 29.49 -5.38 -18.33
N GLU A 345 28.17 -5.41 -18.15
CA GLU A 345 27.51 -5.59 -16.85
C GLU A 345 27.90 -6.95 -16.22
N ARG A 346 27.83 -8.03 -17.01
CA ARG A 346 28.23 -9.38 -16.58
C ARG A 346 29.69 -9.44 -16.13
N ARG A 347 30.61 -8.85 -16.89
CA ARG A 347 32.04 -8.78 -16.52
C ARG A 347 32.26 -8.01 -15.22
N ARG A 348 31.52 -6.92 -15.03
CA ARG A 348 31.57 -6.14 -13.79
C ARG A 348 31.09 -6.97 -12.59
N GLY A 349 30.00 -7.73 -12.76
CA GLY A 349 29.50 -8.66 -11.74
C GLY A 349 30.53 -9.73 -11.37
N ILE A 350 31.15 -10.38 -12.37
CA ILE A 350 32.19 -11.39 -12.14
C ILE A 350 33.39 -10.78 -11.41
N ALA A 351 33.85 -9.58 -11.81
CA ALA A 351 34.97 -8.92 -11.15
C ALA A 351 34.70 -8.59 -9.67
N LEU A 352 33.46 -8.23 -9.33
CA LEU A 352 33.05 -7.99 -7.95
C LEU A 352 33.02 -9.28 -7.12
N LEU A 353 32.53 -10.38 -7.69
CA LEU A 353 32.50 -11.68 -7.02
C LEU A 353 33.92 -12.22 -6.76
N LEU A 354 34.83 -12.10 -7.73
CA LEU A 354 36.23 -12.48 -7.54
C LEU A 354 36.89 -11.63 -6.44
N ARG A 355 36.68 -10.31 -6.45
CA ARG A 355 37.19 -9.44 -5.37
C ARG A 355 36.63 -9.81 -4.00
N LYS A 356 35.37 -10.24 -3.93
CA LYS A 356 34.75 -10.71 -2.68
C LYS A 356 35.39 -12.02 -2.20
N ALA A 357 35.70 -12.95 -3.12
CA ALA A 357 36.39 -14.20 -2.80
C ALA A 357 37.80 -13.93 -2.24
N ASP A 358 38.58 -13.05 -2.88
CA ASP A 358 39.92 -12.66 -2.40
C ASP A 358 39.89 -12.08 -0.98
N LEU A 359 38.86 -11.28 -0.68
CA LEU A 359 38.68 -10.71 0.66
C LEU A 359 38.34 -11.77 1.69
N LEU A 360 37.53 -12.78 1.34
CA LEU A 360 37.23 -13.90 2.22
C LEU A 360 38.47 -14.76 2.50
N GLU A 361 39.30 -15.03 1.50
CA GLU A 361 40.57 -15.74 1.69
C GLU A 361 41.54 -14.97 2.60
N GLN A 362 41.63 -13.64 2.44
CA GLN A 362 42.44 -12.80 3.32
C GLN A 362 41.95 -12.81 4.77
N LEU A 363 40.63 -12.93 4.99
CA LEU A 363 40.06 -13.02 6.32
C LEU A 363 40.32 -14.39 6.95
N VAL A 364 40.16 -15.48 6.19
CA VAL A 364 40.46 -16.84 6.66
C VAL A 364 41.96 -17.00 6.99
N GLY A 365 42.84 -16.48 6.13
CA GLY A 365 44.30 -16.54 6.33
C GLY A 365 44.80 -15.71 7.51
N ARG A 366 44.03 -14.72 7.97
CA ARG A 366 44.33 -13.91 9.17
C ARG A 366 43.64 -14.42 10.44
N GLY A 367 42.69 -15.35 10.30
CA GLY A 367 41.90 -15.92 11.39
C GLY A 367 42.52 -17.14 12.09
N THR A 368 43.74 -17.57 11.71
CA THR A 368 44.50 -18.56 12.50
C THR A 368 45.00 -17.91 13.79
N LEU A 369 44.09 -17.76 14.74
CA LEU A 369 44.41 -17.45 16.13
C LEU A 369 45.38 -18.53 16.64
N PRO A 370 46.46 -18.15 17.34
CA PRO A 370 47.36 -19.12 17.94
C PRO A 370 46.56 -19.96 18.93
N ALA A 371 46.65 -21.29 18.80
CA ALA A 371 46.10 -22.24 19.75
C ALA A 371 46.74 -21.96 21.12
N GLY A 372 45.95 -21.35 22.01
CA GLY A 372 46.29 -21.12 23.42
C GLY A 372 45.57 -22.13 24.30
#